data_AF-A0A7G8ZL15-F1
#
_entry.id   AF-A0A7G8ZL15-F1
#
_cell.length_a   1.000
_cell.length_b   1.000
_cell.length_c   1.000
_cell.angle_alpha   90.00
_cell.angle_beta   90.00
_cell.angle_gamma   90.00
#
_symmetry.space_group_name_H-M   'P 1'
#
loop_
_entity.id
_entity.type
_entity.pdbx_description
1 polymer ?
#
loop_
_entity_poly.entity_id
_entity_poly.type
_entity_poly.pdbx_seq_one_letter_code
_entity_poly.pdbx_strand_id
1 'polypeptide(L)'
;MLGRRNSEERAQSNLIASRASEAALKALVGGDVARARDELTAVPKRVEFAETGWKVALVMALTDLSAGKRKNGLNQLIKVFERLDDTSLSKDDKGYLRLYALYRAIENTRDGRPPSALRDHAENFRFDTTLVDPSLKGLFPLKRVEEKPDDVPPPPFPAGMGSTEI
;
A
#
# COMPACT_ATOMS: atom_id res chain seq x y z
N MET A 1 8.46 -15.85 -33.67
CA MET A 1 9.42 -15.78 -32.54
C MET A 1 9.52 -14.40 -31.89
N LEU A 2 9.43 -13.27 -32.63
CA LEU A 2 9.47 -11.91 -32.05
C LEU A 2 8.41 -11.64 -30.96
N GLY A 3 7.17 -12.14 -31.11
CA GLY A 3 6.10 -11.90 -30.15
C GLY A 3 6.31 -12.53 -28.77
N ARG A 4 7.03 -13.67 -28.68
CA ARG A 4 7.35 -14.32 -27.40
C ARG A 4 8.42 -13.54 -26.63
N ARG A 5 9.47 -13.10 -27.32
CA ARG A 5 10.55 -12.30 -26.73
C ARG A 5 10.01 -10.98 -26.13
N ASN A 6 9.12 -10.30 -26.86
CA ASN A 6 8.48 -9.07 -26.34
C ASN A 6 7.56 -9.33 -25.13
N SER A 7 6.93 -10.50 -25.06
CA SER A 7 6.10 -10.89 -23.92
C SER A 7 6.95 -11.23 -22.68
N GLU A 8 8.07 -11.92 -22.89
CA GLU A 8 9.03 -12.27 -21.83
C GLU A 8 9.69 -11.01 -21.25
N GLU A 9 10.11 -10.07 -22.10
CA GLU A 9 10.65 -8.77 -21.67
C GLU A 9 9.63 -7.96 -20.86
N ARG A 10 8.35 -7.97 -21.25
CA ARG A 10 7.27 -7.33 -20.48
C ARG A 10 7.07 -8.01 -19.12
N ALA A 11 7.00 -9.34 -19.10
CA ALA A 11 6.85 -10.10 -17.85
C ALA A 11 8.01 -9.81 -16.88
N GLN A 12 9.25 -9.77 -17.39
CA GLN A 12 10.42 -9.42 -16.61
C GLN A 12 10.37 -7.97 -16.10
N SER A 13 9.95 -7.04 -16.94
CA SER A 13 9.80 -5.63 -16.56
C SER A 13 8.77 -5.45 -15.43
N ASN A 14 7.62 -6.13 -15.52
CA ASN A 14 6.61 -6.15 -14.48
C ASN A 14 7.12 -6.76 -13.18
N LEU A 15 7.87 -7.85 -13.26
CA LEU A 15 8.47 -8.49 -12.10
C LEU A 15 9.46 -7.56 -11.38
N ILE A 16 10.33 -6.87 -12.13
CA ILE A 16 11.27 -5.88 -11.58
C ILE A 16 10.48 -4.73 -10.93
N ALA A 17 9.47 -4.20 -11.61
CA ALA A 17 8.64 -3.11 -11.10
C ALA A 17 7.89 -3.50 -9.82
N SER A 18 7.33 -4.72 -9.75
CA SER A 18 6.64 -5.20 -8.55
C SER A 18 7.60 -5.35 -7.39
N ARG A 19 8.79 -5.95 -7.61
CA ARG A 19 9.81 -6.12 -6.57
C ARG A 19 10.32 -4.79 -6.04
N ALA A 20 10.63 -3.84 -6.93
CA ALA A 20 11.04 -2.49 -6.56
C ALA A 20 9.97 -1.78 -5.73
N SER A 21 8.70 -1.92 -6.12
CA SER A 21 7.57 -1.33 -5.39
C SER A 21 7.42 -1.95 -3.99
N GLU A 22 7.58 -3.26 -3.86
CA GLU A 22 7.49 -3.98 -2.58
C GLU A 22 8.67 -3.65 -1.65
N ALA A 23 9.89 -3.57 -2.20
CA ALA A 23 11.08 -3.15 -1.46
C ALA A 23 10.94 -1.70 -0.97
N ALA A 24 10.43 -0.81 -1.82
CA ALA A 24 10.15 0.57 -1.46
C ALA A 24 9.09 0.68 -0.36
N LEU A 25 7.99 -0.08 -0.45
CA LEU A 25 6.98 -0.14 0.61
C LEU A 25 7.58 -0.62 1.94
N LYS A 26 8.41 -1.66 1.92
CA LYS A 26 9.10 -2.15 3.12
C LYS A 26 10.01 -1.08 3.73
N ALA A 27 10.73 -0.32 2.91
CA ALA A 27 11.55 0.80 3.38
C ALA A 27 10.69 1.91 4.01
N LEU A 28 9.53 2.23 3.41
CA LEU A 28 8.59 3.22 3.96
C LEU A 28 8.01 2.79 5.32
N VAL A 29 7.74 1.50 5.52
CA VAL A 29 7.30 0.98 6.83
C VAL A 29 8.36 1.27 7.91
N GLY A 30 9.64 1.13 7.58
CA GLY A 30 10.76 1.50 8.45
C GLY A 30 11.08 3.00 8.52
N GLY A 31 10.29 3.86 7.88
CA GLY A 31 10.52 5.31 7.83
C GLY A 31 11.66 5.75 6.89
N ASP A 32 12.26 4.84 6.12
CA ASP A 32 13.39 5.13 5.25
C ASP A 32 12.93 5.59 3.85
N VAL A 33 12.62 6.89 3.76
CA VAL A 33 12.18 7.53 2.51
C VAL A 33 13.29 7.58 1.46
N ALA A 34 14.56 7.67 1.88
CA ALA A 34 15.69 7.74 0.96
C ALA A 34 15.86 6.42 0.22
N ARG A 35 15.85 5.31 0.98
CA ARG A 35 15.86 3.97 0.40
C ARG A 35 14.62 3.69 -0.44
N ALA A 36 13.43 4.08 0.00
CA ALA A 36 12.22 3.89 -0.80
C ALA A 36 12.33 4.56 -2.20
N ARG A 37 12.97 5.73 -2.28
CA ARG A 37 13.24 6.38 -3.57
C ARG A 37 14.28 5.64 -4.40
N ASP A 38 15.34 5.16 -3.76
CA ASP A 38 16.42 4.41 -4.41
C ASP A 38 15.89 3.12 -5.04
N GLU A 39 15.08 2.35 -4.30
CA GLU A 39 14.44 1.12 -4.81
C GLU A 39 13.57 1.41 -6.04
N LEU A 40 12.84 2.54 -6.05
CA LEU A 40 12.00 2.94 -7.19
C LEU A 40 12.82 3.32 -8.44
N THR A 41 14.12 3.60 -8.33
CA THR A 41 14.98 3.83 -9.51
C THR A 41 15.19 2.58 -10.35
N ALA A 42 15.01 1.39 -9.75
CA ALA A 42 15.09 0.11 -10.45
C ALA A 42 13.87 -0.15 -11.34
N VAL A 43 12.79 0.64 -11.21
CA VAL A 43 11.59 0.48 -12.04
C VAL A 43 11.92 0.79 -13.50
N PRO A 44 11.60 -0.12 -14.45
CA PRO A 44 11.78 0.13 -15.87
C PRO A 44 11.03 1.37 -16.34
N LYS A 45 11.58 2.09 -17.32
CA LYS A 45 10.98 3.33 -17.86
C LYS A 45 9.60 3.13 -18.49
N ARG A 46 9.29 1.91 -18.94
CA ARG A 46 8.04 1.55 -19.60
C ARG A 46 7.42 0.37 -18.86
N VAL A 47 6.43 0.67 -18.04
CA VAL A 47 5.58 -0.31 -17.36
C VAL A 47 4.15 0.09 -17.63
N GLU A 48 3.35 -0.84 -18.15
CA GLU A 48 1.95 -0.58 -18.44
C GLU A 48 1.19 -0.36 -17.13
N PHE A 49 0.40 0.71 -17.09
CA PHE A 49 -0.37 1.07 -15.90
C PHE A 49 -1.36 -0.04 -15.51
N ALA A 50 -2.01 -0.62 -16.52
CA ALA A 50 -3.03 -1.66 -16.36
C ALA A 50 -2.52 -2.94 -15.66
N GLU A 51 -1.22 -3.20 -15.75
CA GLU A 51 -0.57 -4.39 -15.20
C GLU A 51 0.09 -4.07 -13.84
N THR A 52 1.31 -3.53 -13.84
CA THR A 52 2.07 -3.23 -12.59
C THR A 52 2.27 -1.74 -12.36
N GLY A 53 2.07 -0.89 -13.38
CA GLY A 53 2.32 0.54 -13.27
C GLY A 53 1.42 1.25 -12.27
N TRP A 54 0.20 0.75 -12.01
CA TRP A 54 -0.65 1.27 -10.93
C TRP A 54 0.02 1.12 -9.55
N LYS A 55 0.69 -0.01 -9.30
CA LYS A 55 1.38 -0.30 -8.03
C LYS A 55 2.55 0.65 -7.86
N VAL A 56 3.37 0.81 -8.90
CA VAL A 56 4.48 1.77 -8.92
C VAL A 56 4.00 3.18 -8.62
N ALA A 57 2.96 3.64 -9.33
CA ALA A 57 2.44 4.99 -9.17
C ALA A 57 1.86 5.23 -7.76
N LEU A 58 1.19 4.23 -7.18
CA LEU A 58 0.71 4.30 -5.80
C LEU A 58 1.88 4.40 -4.82
N VAL A 59 2.90 3.56 -4.96
CA VAL A 59 4.08 3.59 -4.06
C VAL A 59 4.85 4.89 -4.20
N MET A 60 5.00 5.45 -5.41
CA MET A 60 5.57 6.78 -5.62
C MET A 60 4.78 7.86 -4.88
N ALA A 61 3.44 7.80 -4.93
CA ALA A 61 2.58 8.75 -4.20
C ALA A 61 2.82 8.67 -2.69
N LEU A 62 2.90 7.46 -2.14
CA LEU A 62 3.20 7.23 -0.73
C LEU A 62 4.59 7.75 -0.34
N THR A 63 5.61 7.49 -1.16
CA THR A 63 6.96 8.00 -0.95
C THR A 63 6.99 9.53 -0.91
N ASP A 64 6.23 10.21 -1.77
CA ASP A 64 6.11 11.67 -1.72
C ASP A 64 5.38 12.17 -0.48
N LEU A 65 4.32 11.49 -0.04
CA LEU A 65 3.63 11.82 1.22
C LEU A 65 4.56 11.67 2.42
N SER A 66 5.27 10.53 2.53
CA SER A 66 6.24 10.28 3.60
C SER A 66 7.42 11.25 3.58
N ALA A 67 7.78 11.79 2.41
CA ALA A 67 8.78 12.84 2.28
C ALA A 67 8.29 14.25 2.64
N GLY A 68 7.05 14.41 3.09
CA GLY A 68 6.43 15.71 3.37
C GLY A 68 6.00 16.48 2.12
N LYS A 69 6.12 15.91 0.91
CA LYS A 69 5.66 16.52 -0.36
C LYS A 69 4.16 16.32 -0.56
N ARG A 70 3.36 16.74 0.43
CA ARG A 70 1.91 16.48 0.52
C ARG A 70 1.15 16.80 -0.76
N LYS A 71 1.34 18.00 -1.33
CA LYS A 71 0.66 18.40 -2.58
C LYS A 71 0.98 17.44 -3.74
N ASN A 72 2.23 17.02 -3.87
CA ASN A 72 2.63 16.11 -4.95
C ASN A 72 2.05 14.70 -4.74
N GLY A 73 2.18 14.17 -3.52
CA GLY A 73 1.66 12.86 -3.17
C GLY A 73 0.14 12.76 -3.30
N LEU A 74 -0.61 13.78 -2.87
CA LEU A 74 -2.07 13.82 -3.03
C LEU A 74 -2.48 13.88 -4.50
N ASN A 75 -1.81 14.69 -5.32
CA ASN A 75 -2.09 14.76 -6.75
C ASN A 75 -1.76 13.44 -7.47
N GLN A 76 -0.70 12.74 -7.06
CA GLN A 76 -0.37 11.41 -7.55
C GLN A 76 -1.44 10.38 -7.16
N LEU A 77 -1.90 10.40 -5.90
CA LEU A 77 -2.97 9.51 -5.44
C LEU A 77 -4.25 9.67 -6.28
N ILE A 78 -4.66 10.91 -6.57
CA ILE A 78 -5.81 11.20 -7.42
C ILE A 78 -5.64 10.56 -8.81
N LYS A 79 -4.49 10.75 -9.44
CA LYS A 79 -4.20 10.19 -10.78
C LYS A 79 -4.21 8.67 -10.82
N VAL A 80 -3.72 8.02 -9.77
CA VAL A 80 -3.79 6.55 -9.66
C VAL A 80 -5.25 6.13 -9.60
N PHE A 81 -6.04 6.81 -8.77
CA PHE A 81 -7.45 6.52 -8.54
C PHE A 81 -8.32 6.62 -9.80
N GLU A 82 -8.12 7.70 -10.57
CA GLU A 82 -8.85 7.97 -11.82
C GLU A 82 -8.63 6.88 -12.86
N ARG A 83 -7.48 6.19 -12.79
CA ARG A 83 -7.08 5.17 -13.77
C ARG A 83 -7.22 3.74 -13.26
N LEU A 84 -7.64 3.52 -12.02
CA LEU A 84 -7.81 2.17 -11.48
C LEU A 84 -8.78 1.33 -12.32
N ASP A 85 -9.76 1.96 -12.96
CA ASP A 85 -10.70 1.26 -13.83
C ASP A 85 -10.04 0.69 -15.10
N ASP A 86 -8.91 1.26 -15.54
CA ASP A 86 -8.10 0.77 -16.67
C ASP A 86 -7.30 -0.50 -16.34
N THR A 87 -7.27 -0.93 -15.06
CA THR A 87 -6.48 -2.09 -14.62
C THR A 87 -7.28 -3.39 -14.70
N SER A 88 -6.56 -4.52 -14.74
CA SER A 88 -7.14 -5.87 -14.68
C SER A 88 -7.54 -6.31 -13.27
N LEU A 89 -7.37 -5.45 -12.26
CA LEU A 89 -7.76 -5.73 -10.88
C LEU A 89 -9.25 -6.07 -10.77
N SER A 90 -9.61 -6.88 -9.77
CA SER A 90 -11.01 -7.16 -9.49
C SER A 90 -11.74 -5.88 -9.04
N LYS A 91 -13.07 -5.88 -9.13
CA LYS A 91 -13.89 -4.77 -8.60
C LYS A 91 -13.57 -4.53 -7.12
N ASP A 92 -13.36 -5.60 -6.36
CA ASP A 92 -13.14 -5.52 -4.93
C ASP A 92 -11.73 -5.00 -4.59
N ASP A 93 -10.71 -5.43 -5.32
CA ASP A 93 -9.34 -4.90 -5.19
C ASP A 93 -9.29 -3.40 -5.51
N LYS A 94 -9.98 -2.99 -6.59
CA LYS A 94 -10.11 -1.57 -6.94
C LYS A 94 -10.80 -0.83 -5.79
N GLY A 95 -11.92 -1.32 -5.27
CA GLY A 95 -12.62 -0.71 -4.14
C GLY A 95 -11.75 -0.60 -2.87
N TYR A 96 -10.96 -1.64 -2.59
CA TYR A 96 -10.03 -1.65 -1.46
C TYR A 96 -8.92 -0.58 -1.61
N LEU A 97 -8.27 -0.53 -2.77
CA LEU A 97 -7.22 0.47 -3.06
C LEU A 97 -7.77 1.89 -3.01
N ARG A 98 -9.04 2.06 -3.42
CA ARG A 98 -9.75 3.33 -3.32
C ARG A 98 -9.92 3.78 -1.85
N LEU A 99 -10.40 2.87 -0.99
CA LEU A 99 -10.50 3.15 0.43
C LEU A 99 -9.13 3.43 1.07
N TYR A 100 -8.11 2.65 0.70
CA TYR A 100 -6.74 2.85 1.17
C TYR A 100 -6.22 4.25 0.83
N ALA A 101 -6.33 4.68 -0.43
CA ALA A 101 -5.86 5.99 -0.86
C ALA A 101 -6.62 7.13 -0.16
N LEU A 102 -7.93 6.97 0.09
CA LEU A 102 -8.71 7.94 0.86
C LEU A 102 -8.15 8.10 2.29
N TYR A 103 -7.84 6.99 2.98
CA TYR A 103 -7.25 7.05 4.32
C TYR A 103 -5.88 7.72 4.32
N ARG A 104 -5.03 7.39 3.35
CA ARG A 104 -3.71 8.06 3.22
C ARG A 104 -3.85 9.56 2.93
N ALA A 105 -4.87 9.96 2.18
CA ALA A 105 -5.17 11.36 1.93
C ALA A 105 -5.65 12.08 3.20
N ILE A 106 -6.59 11.48 3.96
CA ILE A 106 -7.06 12.02 5.25
C ILE A 106 -5.87 12.27 6.18
N GLU A 107 -5.00 11.27 6.37
CA GLU A 107 -3.82 11.37 7.24
C GLU A 107 -2.83 12.47 6.83
N ASN A 108 -2.79 12.83 5.54
CA ASN A 108 -1.86 13.82 5.00
C ASN A 108 -2.49 15.18 4.72
N THR A 109 -3.76 15.37 5.08
CA THR A 109 -4.47 16.66 4.97
C THR A 109 -4.56 17.33 6.33
N ARG A 110 -4.28 18.63 6.38
CA ARG A 110 -4.16 19.38 7.64
C ARG A 110 -5.44 19.37 8.47
N ASP A 111 -6.60 19.44 7.81
CA ASP A 111 -7.91 19.51 8.44
C ASP A 111 -8.62 18.15 8.47
N GLY A 112 -7.90 17.06 8.14
CA GLY A 112 -8.47 15.72 7.95
C GLY A 112 -9.46 15.63 6.79
N ARG A 113 -9.56 16.68 5.96
CA ARG A 113 -10.48 16.75 4.83
C ARG A 113 -9.75 16.43 3.51
N PRO A 114 -9.98 15.24 2.93
CA PRO A 114 -9.33 14.87 1.68
C PRO A 114 -9.93 15.64 0.49
N PRO A 115 -9.17 15.78 -0.61
CA PRO A 115 -9.66 16.35 -1.87
C PRO A 115 -11.01 15.76 -2.28
N SER A 116 -11.92 16.59 -2.82
CA SER A 116 -13.25 16.14 -3.25
C SER A 116 -13.19 14.99 -4.24
N ALA A 117 -12.27 15.06 -5.22
CA ALA A 117 -12.05 13.98 -6.18
C ALA A 117 -11.87 12.60 -5.51
N LEU A 118 -11.09 12.52 -4.42
CA LEU A 118 -10.92 11.25 -3.69
C LEU A 118 -12.17 10.82 -2.92
N ARG A 119 -12.96 11.79 -2.42
CA ARG A 119 -14.21 11.51 -1.71
C ARG A 119 -15.28 10.99 -2.65
N ASP A 120 -15.51 11.69 -3.76
CA ASP A 120 -16.57 11.38 -4.72
C ASP A 120 -16.41 9.97 -5.33
N HIS A 121 -15.17 9.57 -5.56
CA HIS A 121 -14.88 8.23 -6.07
C HIS A 121 -14.88 7.13 -4.98
N ALA A 122 -14.73 7.47 -3.70
CA ALA A 122 -14.78 6.50 -2.61
C ALA A 122 -16.22 6.29 -2.08
N GLU A 123 -17.06 7.33 -2.07
CA GLU A 123 -18.44 7.28 -1.57
C GLU A 123 -19.33 6.28 -2.33
N ASN A 124 -19.05 6.06 -3.61
CA ASN A 124 -19.85 5.17 -4.46
C ASN A 124 -19.32 3.73 -4.55
N PHE A 125 -18.14 3.45 -3.99
CA PHE A 125 -17.53 2.13 -4.14
C PHE A 125 -17.92 1.19 -3.01
N ARG A 126 -18.74 0.18 -3.35
CA ARG A 126 -19.00 -0.99 -2.52
C ARG A 126 -18.11 -2.14 -2.98
N PHE A 127 -17.37 -2.71 -2.03
CA PHE A 127 -16.56 -3.91 -2.25
C PHE A 127 -16.72 -4.88 -1.08
N ASP A 128 -16.57 -6.16 -1.39
CA ASP A 128 -16.54 -7.21 -0.40
C ASP A 128 -15.09 -7.45 0.05
N THR A 129 -14.82 -7.12 1.32
CA THR A 129 -13.47 -7.27 1.88
C THR A 129 -12.97 -8.72 1.85
N THR A 130 -13.85 -9.72 1.80
CA THR A 130 -13.47 -11.14 1.73
C THR A 130 -12.95 -11.55 0.35
N LEU A 131 -13.34 -10.81 -0.69
CA LEU A 131 -12.94 -11.07 -2.08
C LEU A 131 -11.66 -10.32 -2.50
N VAL A 132 -11.17 -9.41 -1.66
CA VAL A 132 -9.93 -8.67 -1.89
C VAL A 132 -8.71 -9.59 -1.74
N ASP A 133 -7.79 -9.52 -2.70
CA ASP A 133 -6.52 -10.26 -2.68
C ASP A 133 -5.78 -10.05 -1.34
N PRO A 134 -5.48 -11.13 -0.59
CA PRO A 134 -4.75 -11.04 0.67
C PRO A 134 -3.39 -10.33 0.53
N SER A 135 -2.73 -10.47 -0.61
CA SER A 135 -1.44 -9.84 -0.91
C SER A 135 -1.57 -8.31 -0.96
N LEU A 136 -2.69 -7.78 -1.49
CA LEU A 136 -2.97 -6.35 -1.47
C LEU A 136 -3.17 -5.82 -0.06
N LYS A 137 -3.82 -6.59 0.82
CA LYS A 137 -4.01 -6.20 2.23
C LYS A 137 -2.69 -6.12 2.98
N GLY A 138 -1.78 -7.05 2.70
CA GLY A 138 -0.44 -7.06 3.29
C GLY A 138 0.41 -5.86 2.84
N LEU A 139 0.35 -5.51 1.55
CA LEU A 139 1.13 -4.40 1.00
C LEU A 139 0.53 -3.01 1.32
N PHE A 140 -0.80 -2.92 1.34
CA PHE A 140 -1.53 -1.66 1.51
C PHE A 140 -2.55 -1.78 2.65
N PRO A 141 -2.11 -1.89 3.92
CA PRO A 141 -3.03 -2.08 5.03
C PRO A 141 -3.87 -0.81 5.30
N LEU A 142 -5.19 -0.98 5.46
CA LEU A 142 -6.11 0.13 5.74
C LEU A 142 -5.83 0.78 7.10
N LYS A 143 -5.54 -0.03 8.12
CA LYS A 143 -5.07 0.45 9.42
C LYS A 143 -3.55 0.47 9.41
N ARG A 144 -2.93 1.43 10.11
CA ARG A 144 -1.52 1.29 10.43
C ARG A 144 -1.38 0.01 11.27
N VAL A 145 -0.49 -0.88 10.86
CA VAL A 145 -0.05 -1.96 11.73
C VAL A 145 0.78 -1.27 12.80
N GLU A 146 0.18 -0.99 13.95
CA GLU A 146 0.98 -0.75 15.15
C GLU A 146 1.84 -2.00 15.32
N GLU A 147 3.16 -1.83 15.42
CA GLU A 147 4.01 -2.90 15.93
C GLU A 147 3.38 -3.33 17.24
N LYS A 148 2.78 -4.53 17.26
CA LYS A 148 2.42 -5.13 18.54
C LYS A 148 3.72 -5.17 19.31
N PRO A 149 3.83 -4.56 20.50
CA PRO A 149 4.97 -4.81 21.35
C PRO A 149 5.06 -6.33 21.47
N ASP A 150 6.25 -6.89 21.22
CA ASP A 150 6.53 -8.30 21.43
C ASP A 150 5.82 -8.75 22.70
N ASP A 151 5.02 -9.81 22.62
CA ASP A 151 4.24 -10.36 23.73
C ASP A 151 5.14 -10.40 24.96
N VAL A 152 4.94 -9.43 25.88
CA VAL A 152 5.63 -9.45 27.16
C VAL A 152 5.14 -10.75 27.80
N PRO A 153 6.04 -11.70 28.12
CA PRO A 153 5.62 -12.98 28.66
C PRO A 153 4.71 -12.71 29.87
N PRO A 154 3.59 -13.44 30.01
CA PRO A 154 2.66 -13.22 31.09
C PRO A 154 3.43 -13.22 32.41
N PRO A 155 3.15 -12.26 33.32
CA PRO A 155 3.89 -12.15 34.57
C PRO A 155 3.82 -13.49 35.33
N PRO A 156 4.92 -13.93 35.96
CA PRO A 156 4.91 -15.15 36.75
C PRO A 156 3.83 -15.05 37.83
N PHE A 157 3.00 -16.08 37.94
CA PHE A 157 1.99 -16.18 38.99
C PHE A 157 2.66 -16.03 40.36
N PRO A 158 2.15 -15.17 41.26
CA PRO A 158 2.67 -15.10 42.61
C PRO A 158 2.45 -16.43 43.32
N ALA A 159 3.54 -17.09 43.72
CA ALA A 159 3.52 -18.28 44.54
C ALA A 159 3.07 -17.91 45.97
N GLY A 160 2.07 -18.62 46.49
CA GLY A 160 1.81 -18.70 47.92
C GLY A 160 0.44 -18.23 48.37
N MET A 161 -0.56 -19.12 48.29
CA MET A 161 -1.63 -19.19 49.28
C MET A 161 -2.06 -20.63 49.47
N GLY A 162 -1.92 -21.11 50.71
CA GLY A 162 -2.81 -22.13 51.26
C GLY A 162 -2.27 -23.56 51.36
N SER A 163 -1.32 -23.79 52.27
CA SER A 163 -1.37 -24.99 53.12
C SER A 163 -1.07 -24.56 54.54
N THR A 164 -2.10 -24.06 55.23
CA THR A 164 -2.12 -24.01 56.68
C THR A 164 -2.73 -25.33 57.14
N GLU A 165 -1.97 -26.05 57.96
CA GLU A 165 -2.36 -27.25 58.70
C GLU A 165 -3.73 -27.07 59.35
N ILE A 166 -4.61 -28.07 59.24
CA ILE A 166 -5.27 -28.81 60.35
C ILE A 166 -5.58 -30.23 59.86
#